data_AF-A0A7T0BZD2-F1
#
_entry.id   AF-A0A7T0BZD2-F1
#
_cell.length_a   1.000
_cell.length_b   1.000
_cell.length_c   1.000
_cell.angle_alpha   90.00
_cell.angle_beta   90.00
_cell.angle_gamma   90.00
#
_symmetry.space_group_name_H-M   'P 1'
#
loop_
_entity.id
_entity.type
_entity.pdbx_description
1 polymer ?
#
loop_
_entity_poly.entity_id
_entity_poly.type
_entity_poly.pdbx_seq_one_letter_code
_entity_poly.pdbx_strand_id
1 'polypeptide(L)' 'MFELKGQCPKCQAPVFLNECSDWYGNTITSLNCWNGHYKWLRVEEIEQNLEIDPETNVVSYIGFFDLG' A
#
# COMPACT_ATOMS: atom_id res chain seq x y z
N MET A 1 17.68 0.10 -0.75
CA MET A 1 16.36 0.40 -1.31
C MET A 1 16.47 0.27 -2.82
N PHE A 2 15.76 -0.68 -3.44
CA PHE A 2 15.79 -0.87 -4.90
C PHE A 2 14.76 0.06 -5.54
N GLU A 3 15.20 1.00 -6.38
CA GLU A 3 14.29 1.83 -7.18
C GLU A 3 13.77 1.01 -8.37
N LEU A 4 12.47 0.69 -8.36
CA LEU A 4 11.80 0.16 -9.54
C LEU A 4 11.64 1.28 -10.57
N LYS A 5 12.43 1.23 -11.64
CA LYS A 5 12.33 2.17 -12.76
C LYS A 5 11.47 1.58 -13.86
N GLY A 6 10.37 2.24 -14.19
CA GLY A 6 9.49 1.81 -15.28
C GLY A 6 8.32 2.77 -15.50
N GLN A 7 7.69 2.64 -16.67
CA GLN A 7 6.50 3.40 -17.06
C GLN A 7 5.33 2.46 -17.32
N CYS A 8 4.12 2.93 -17.04
CA CYS A 8 2.90 2.20 -17.33
C CYS A 8 2.71 2.08 -18.86
N PRO A 9 2.47 0.88 -19.42
CA PRO A 9 2.24 0.74 -20.85
C PRO A 9 0.95 1.43 -21.34
N LYS A 10 -0.01 1.70 -20.43
CA LYS A 10 -1.29 2.34 -20.77
C LYS A 10 -1.23 3.87 -20.72
N CYS A 11 -0.60 4.43 -19.70
CA CYS A 11 -0.64 5.88 -19.45
C CYS A 11 0.73 6.55 -19.33
N GLN A 12 1.83 5.81 -19.51
CA GLN A 12 3.22 6.28 -19.41
C GLN A 12 3.61 6.88 -18.04
N ALA A 13 2.72 6.83 -17.05
CA ALA A 13 3.00 7.28 -15.69
C ALA A 13 4.05 6.38 -15.01
N PRO A 14 4.84 6.91 -14.06
CA PRO A 14 5.79 6.13 -13.29
C PRO A 14 5.12 4.94 -12.60
N VAL A 15 5.78 3.78 -12.63
CA VAL A 15 5.39 2.61 -11.84
C VAL A 15 6.17 2.58 -10.54
N PHE A 16 5.53 2.09 -9.49
CA PHE A 16 6.11 1.99 -8.16
C PHE A 16 5.57 0.75 -7.46
N LEU A 17 6.35 0.24 -6.51
CA LEU A 17 5.91 -0.78 -5.57
C LEU A 17 5.29 -0.08 -4.36
N ASN A 18 4.10 -0.52 -3.99
CA ASN A 18 3.38 -0.04 -2.83
C ASN A 18 3.13 -1.22 -1.88
N GLU A 19 3.19 -0.94 -0.59
CA GLU A 19 2.80 -1.85 0.47
C GLU A 19 1.90 -1.08 1.43
N CYS A 20 0.71 -1.60 1.70
CA CYS A 20 -0.22 -0.99 2.64
C CYS A 20 -1.05 -2.06 3.35
N SER A 21 -1.62 -1.73 4.50
CA SER A 21 -2.57 -2.61 5.19
C SER A 21 -4.01 -2.23 4.86
N ASP A 22 -4.88 -3.21 4.67
CA ASP A 22 -6.32 -2.96 4.54
C ASP A 22 -7.01 -2.82 5.92
N TRP A 23 -8.32 -2.57 5.90
CA TRP A 23 -9.13 -2.41 7.12
C TRP A 23 -9.18 -3.68 7.99
N TYR A 24 -8.93 -4.84 7.39
CA TYR A 24 -8.90 -6.14 8.08
C TYR A 24 -7.48 -6.50 8.55
N GLY A 25 -6.51 -5.61 8.34
CA GLY A 25 -5.11 -5.81 8.67
C GLY A 25 -4.32 -6.59 7.60
N ASN A 26 -4.94 -7.06 6.52
CA ASN A 26 -4.21 -7.78 5.49
C ASN A 26 -3.12 -6.89 4.88
N THR A 27 -1.95 -7.47 4.63
CA THR A 27 -0.88 -6.76 3.95
C THR A 27 -1.10 -6.85 2.44
N ILE A 28 -1.30 -5.71 1.79
CA ILE A 28 -1.45 -5.59 0.35
C ILE A 28 -0.13 -5.07 -0.22
N THR A 29 0.50 -5.89 -1.07
CA THR A 29 1.65 -5.47 -1.88
C THR A 29 1.20 -5.31 -3.33
N SER A 30 1.41 -4.14 -3.94
CA SER A 30 1.02 -3.87 -5.32
C SER A 30 2.14 -3.24 -6.14
N LEU A 31 2.19 -3.61 -7.43
CA LEU A 31 2.98 -2.92 -8.44
C LEU A 31 2.00 -2.18 -9.36
N ASN A 32 1.93 -0.86 -9.20
CA ASN A 32 0.97 -0.02 -9.91
C ASN A 32 1.62 1.28 -10.40
N CYS A 33 0.93 1.96 -11.33
CA CYS A 33 1.30 3.32 -11.72
C CYS A 33 0.56 4.36 -10.87
N TRP A 34 1.01 5.62 -10.91
CA TRP A 34 0.36 6.74 -10.20
C TRP A 34 -1.13 6.90 -10.53
N ASN A 35 -1.56 6.51 -11.73
CA ASN A 35 -2.96 6.59 -12.17
C ASN A 35 -3.78 5.32 -11.86
N GLY A 36 -3.28 4.40 -11.02
CA GLY A 36 -4.08 3.25 -10.55
C GLY A 36 -4.19 2.06 -11.52
N HIS A 37 -3.36 1.96 -12.56
CA HIS A 37 -3.27 0.72 -13.34
C HIS A 37 -2.35 -0.28 -12.64
N TYR A 38 -2.90 -1.44 -12.28
CA TYR A 38 -2.19 -2.52 -11.61
C TYR A 38 -1.54 -3.47 -12.63
N LYS A 39 -0.25 -3.74 -12.44
CA LYS A 39 0.44 -4.84 -13.12
C LYS A 39 0.40 -6.11 -12.28
N TRP A 40 0.45 -5.95 -10.96
CA TRP A 40 0.46 -7.06 -10.01
C TRP A 40 -0.05 -6.58 -8.65
N LEU A 41 -0.73 -7.49 -7.94
CA LEU A 41 -1.23 -7.27 -6.59
C LEU A 41 -1.20 -8.61 -5.84
N ARG A 42 -0.71 -8.58 -4.61
CA ARG A 42 -0.71 -9.69 -3.66
C ARG A 42 -1.37 -9.21 -2.37
N VAL A 43 -2.22 -10.07 -1.83
CA VAL A 43 -2.80 -9.90 -0.50
C VAL A 43 -2.23 -11.02 0.36
N GLU A 44 -1.58 -10.64 1.45
CA GLU A 44 -1.12 -11.55 2.49
C GLU A 44 -2.08 -11.41 3.66
N GLU A 45 -2.86 -12.46 3.86
CA GLU A 45 -3.84 -12.53 4.95
C GLU A 45 -3.10 -12.63 6.28
N ILE A 46 -3.53 -11.84 7.27
CA ILE A 46 -3.12 -12.11 8.65
C ILE A 46 -3.77 -13.43 9.06
N GLU A 47 -3.02 -14.37 9.63
CA GLU A 47 -3.59 -15.55 10.26
C GLU A 47 -4.74 -15.12 11.21
N GLN A 48 -5.93 -15.69 11.03
CA GLN A 48 -7.19 -15.32 11.70
C GLN A 48 -7.19 -15.47 13.25
N ASN A 49 -6.03 -15.74 13.85
CA ASN A 49 -5.83 -15.90 15.29
C ASN A 49 -5.35 -14.62 16.00
N LEU A 50 -5.37 -13.47 15.32
CA LEU A 50 -5.15 -12.19 15.99
C LEU A 50 -6.50 -11.61 16.38
N GLU A 51 -6.84 -11.70 17.67
CA GLU A 51 -7.91 -10.93 18.29
C GLU A 51 -7.57 -9.43 18.18
N ILE A 52 -7.96 -8.81 17.07
CA ILE A 52 -7.83 -7.36 16.90
C ILE A 52 -8.96 -6.71 17.69
N ASP A 53 -8.64 -6.12 18.84
CA ASP A 53 -9.57 -5.24 19.56
C ASP A 53 -9.77 -3.95 18.75
N PRO A 54 -10.96 -3.72 18.16
CA PRO A 54 -11.22 -2.58 17.29
C PRO A 54 -11.19 -1.24 18.02
N GLU A 55 -11.23 -1.20 19.35
CA GLU A 55 -11.22 0.05 20.11
C GLU A 55 -9.82 0.68 20.23
N THR A 56 -8.74 -0.09 19.99
CA THR A 56 -7.36 0.37 20.26
C THR A 56 -6.59 0.84 19.03
N ASN A 57 -7.07 0.58 17.81
CA ASN A 57 -6.32 0.82 16.56
C ASN A 57 -6.90 1.94 15.68
N VAL A 58 -7.55 2.94 16.27
CA VAL A 58 -7.82 4.18 15.56
C VAL A 58 -6.48 4.89 15.37
N VAL A 59 -5.94 4.85 14.15
CA VAL A 59 -4.79 5.68 13.75
C VAL A 59 -5.19 7.13 13.96
N SER A 60 -4.77 7.68 15.10
CA SER A 60 -5.21 8.99 15.60
C SER A 60 -4.41 10.15 14.97
N TYR A 61 -3.50 9.86 14.06
CA TYR A 61 -2.64 10.87 13.47
C TYR A 61 -2.18 10.53 12.06
N ILE A 62 -2.71 11.27 11.08
CA ILE A 62 -2.11 11.42 9.74
C ILE A 62 -1.42 12.79 9.76
N GLY A 63 -0.10 12.80 9.94
CA GLY A 63 0.72 14.00 9.84
C GLY A 63 1.34 14.11 8.45
N PHE A 64 1.26 15.30 7.86
CA PHE A 64 2.07 15.67 6.70
C PHE A 64 3.28 16.46 7.23
N PHE A 65 4.49 16.08 6.84
CA PHE A 65 5.68 16.85 7.16
C PHE A 65 5.78 18.03 6.20
N ASP A 66 5.80 19.26 6.74
CA ASP A 66 6.20 20.43 5.97
C ASP A 66 7.72 20.39 5.74
N LEU A 67 8.11 20.41 4.47
CA LEU A 67 9.51 20.56 4.05
C LEU A 67 9.89 22.04 4.19
N GLY A 68 10.43 22.39 5.36
CA GLY A 68 11.13 23.66 5.59
C GLY A 68 12.49 23.72 4.90
#